data_AF-S5UGZ9-F1
#
_entry.id   AF-S5UGZ9-F1
#
_cell.length_a   1.000
_cell.length_b   1.000
_cell.length_c   1.000
_cell.angle_alpha   90.00
_cell.angle_beta   90.00
_cell.angle_gamma   90.00
#
_symmetry.space_group_name_H-M   'P 1'
#
loop_
_entity.id
_entity.type
_entity.pdbx_description
1 polymer ?
#
loop_
_entity_poly.entity_id
_entity_poly.type
_entity_poly.pdbx_seq_one_letter_code
_entity_poly.pdbx_strand_id
1 'polypeptide(L)'
;MKSNYSIIFIFLLISLFISIIIFTLSFLLIQQKDDLEKLTAYECGFNPYDDARKVFDVKFYLIALLFIVFDLEAVYVFPWVLTLSSNFSLGFWTMIEFLVELVVGFIYVWCSNALEWD
;
A
#
# COMPACT_ATOMS: atom_id res chain seq x y z
N MET A 1 -8.21 -1.73 -28.48
CA MET A 1 -7.93 -1.95 -27.04
C MET A 1 -6.44 -2.10 -26.70
N LYS A 2 -5.59 -2.76 -27.53
CA LYS A 2 -4.12 -2.85 -27.28
C LYS A 2 -3.32 -1.54 -27.43
N SER A 3 -3.86 -0.54 -28.14
CA SER A 3 -3.13 0.68 -28.51
C SER A 3 -2.73 1.58 -27.33
N ASN A 4 -3.47 1.53 -26.22
CA ASN A 4 -3.23 2.44 -25.09
C ASN A 4 -2.22 1.90 -24.08
N TYR A 5 -2.05 0.57 -23.99
CA TYR A 5 -1.06 -0.02 -23.10
C TYR A 5 0.37 0.35 -23.48
N SER A 6 0.64 0.47 -24.79
CA SER A 6 1.94 0.95 -25.28
C SER A 6 2.25 2.37 -24.79
N ILE A 7 1.24 3.25 -24.73
CA ILE A 7 1.39 4.64 -24.25
C ILE A 7 1.69 4.65 -22.75
N ILE A 8 0.96 3.85 -21.96
CA ILE A 8 1.21 3.72 -20.51
C ILE A 8 2.63 3.20 -20.25
N PHE A 9 3.07 2.20 -21.02
CA PHE A 9 4.41 1.65 -20.90
C PHE A 9 5.50 2.68 -21.24
N ILE A 10 5.33 3.44 -22.32
CA ILE A 10 6.24 4.52 -22.70
C ILE A 10 6.29 5.60 -21.59
N PHE A 11 5.15 5.95 -21.01
CA PHE A 11 5.10 6.92 -19.91
C PHE A 11 5.86 6.43 -18.68
N LEU A 12 5.72 5.14 -18.32
CA LEU A 12 6.46 4.52 -17.23
C LEU A 12 7.98 4.59 -17.50
N LEU A 13 8.42 4.27 -18.71
CA LEU A 13 9.84 4.34 -19.09
C LEU A 13 10.39 5.77 -19.02
N ILE A 14 9.64 6.76 -19.50
CA ILE A 14 10.04 8.17 -19.44
C ILE A 14 10.14 8.63 -17.98
N SER A 15 9.14 8.30 -17.15
CA SER A 15 9.15 8.65 -15.72
C SER A 15 10.36 8.06 -15.01
N LEU A 16 10.64 6.78 -15.23
CA LEU A 16 11.77 6.08 -14.62
C LEU A 16 13.11 6.64 -15.11
N PHE A 17 13.22 6.95 -16.41
CA PHE A 17 14.41 7.57 -17.00
C PHE A 17 14.68 8.95 -16.40
N ILE A 18 13.65 9.79 -16.25
CA ILE A 18 13.78 11.11 -15.62
C ILE A 18 14.19 10.96 -14.15
N SER A 19 13.58 10.05 -13.39
CA SER A 19 13.96 9.79 -12.00
C SER A 19 15.42 9.38 -11.86
N ILE A 20 15.91 8.49 -12.73
CA ILE A 20 17.33 8.08 -12.75
C ILE A 20 18.24 9.24 -13.12
N ILE A 21 17.88 10.06 -14.10
CA ILE A 21 18.67 11.24 -14.49
C ILE A 21 18.79 12.21 -13.32
N ILE A 22 17.67 12.56 -12.67
CA ILE A 22 17.67 13.50 -11.55
C ILE A 22 18.51 12.95 -10.40
N PHE A 23 18.34 11.68 -10.05
CA PHE A 23 19.14 11.01 -9.02
C PHE A 23 20.62 11.05 -9.38
N THR A 24 21.00 10.62 -10.59
CA THR A 24 22.40 10.56 -11.04
C THR A 24 23.04 11.95 -11.10
N LEU A 25 22.33 12.95 -11.61
CA LEU A 25 22.80 14.33 -11.62
C LEU A 25 22.99 14.87 -10.20
N SER A 26 22.12 14.50 -9.25
CA SER A 26 22.30 14.88 -7.85
C SER A 26 23.63 14.36 -7.28
N PHE A 27 24.05 13.14 -7.62
CA PHE A 27 25.35 12.61 -7.19
C PHE A 27 26.54 13.22 -7.93
N LEU A 28 26.40 13.50 -9.23
CA LEU A 28 27.51 14.02 -10.06
C LEU A 28 27.77 15.52 -9.87
N LEU A 29 26.72 16.31 -9.62
CA LEU A 29 26.84 17.78 -9.52
C LEU A 29 27.18 18.25 -8.10
N ILE A 30 26.84 17.48 -7.07
CA ILE A 30 27.20 17.80 -5.68
C ILE A 30 28.58 17.23 -5.34
N GLN A 31 29.38 18.03 -4.65
CA GLN A 31 30.58 17.52 -3.99
C GLN A 31 30.17 16.74 -2.73
N GLN A 32 30.30 15.42 -2.78
CA GLN A 32 30.07 14.56 -1.62
C GLN A 32 31.22 14.75 -0.63
N LYS A 33 31.04 15.65 0.35
CA LYS A 33 31.93 15.74 1.51
C LYS A 33 31.41 14.78 2.56
N ASP A 34 32.17 13.73 2.79
CA ASP A 34 31.90 12.74 3.83
C ASP A 34 32.46 13.28 5.14
N ASP A 35 31.59 13.37 6.15
CA ASP A 35 31.93 13.71 7.51
C ASP A 35 31.40 12.58 8.40
N LEU A 36 32.10 12.26 9.49
CA LEU A 36 31.70 11.16 10.38
C LEU A 36 30.28 11.39 10.91
N GLU A 37 29.97 12.62 11.32
CA GLU A 37 28.63 13.02 11.80
C GLU A 37 27.54 12.92 10.72
N LYS A 38 27.89 13.09 9.44
CA LYS A 38 26.95 12.95 8.31
C LYS A 38 26.65 11.47 8.01
N LEU A 39 27.57 10.58 8.35
CA LEU A 39 27.47 9.14 8.12
C LEU A 39 26.86 8.37 9.31
N THR A 40 26.78 8.99 10.49
CA THR A 40 26.12 8.42 11.67
C THR A 40 24.61 8.63 11.67
N ALA A 41 23.87 7.76 12.36
CA ALA A 41 22.43 7.91 12.53
C ALA A 41 22.10 9.20 13.29
N TYR A 42 21.02 9.88 12.88
CA TYR A 42 20.56 11.09 13.55
C TYR A 42 19.86 10.75 14.87
N GLU A 43 20.48 11.13 15.98
CA GLU A 43 19.93 10.98 17.35
C GLU A 43 20.08 12.30 18.13
N CYS A 44 19.66 13.41 17.52
CA CYS A 44 19.69 14.76 18.13
C CYS A 44 21.07 15.18 18.70
N GLY A 45 22.17 14.73 18.08
CA GLY A 45 23.55 15.03 18.51
C GLY A 45 24.12 14.04 19.55
N PHE A 46 23.41 12.96 19.83
CA PHE A 46 23.88 11.87 20.68
C PHE A 46 24.22 10.63 19.86
N ASN A 47 25.04 9.75 20.44
CA ASN A 47 25.26 8.43 19.85
C ASN A 47 24.04 7.54 20.12
N PRO A 48 23.65 6.67 19.18
CA PRO A 48 22.57 5.71 19.39
C PRO A 48 22.82 4.89 20.66
N TYR A 49 21.89 4.96 21.60
CA TYR A 49 22.05 4.35 22.92
C TYR A 49 21.64 2.88 22.97
N ASP A 50 20.70 2.48 22.11
CA ASP A 50 20.04 1.17 22.13
C ASP A 50 20.11 0.45 20.78
N ASP A 51 19.89 -0.86 20.83
CA ASP A 51 19.73 -1.70 19.65
C ASP A 51 18.47 -1.28 18.88
N ALA A 52 18.59 -1.10 17.56
CA ALA A 52 17.47 -0.73 16.68
C ALA A 52 16.41 -1.85 16.55
N ARG A 53 16.64 -3.03 17.14
CA ARG A 53 15.73 -4.18 17.11
C ARG A 53 14.64 -4.06 18.17
N LYS A 54 13.58 -3.30 17.82
CA LYS A 54 12.33 -3.28 18.59
C LYS A 54 11.33 -4.27 18.00
N VAL A 55 10.60 -4.98 18.86
CA VAL A 55 9.46 -5.80 18.43
C VAL A 55 8.38 -4.85 17.91
N PHE A 56 8.01 -5.01 16.65
CA PHE A 56 6.91 -4.27 16.05
C PHE A 56 5.58 -4.78 16.60
N ASP A 57 4.62 -3.86 16.75
CA ASP A 57 3.29 -4.21 17.23
C ASP A 57 2.57 -5.12 16.21
N VAL A 58 1.87 -6.14 16.71
CA VAL A 58 1.05 -7.05 15.91
C VAL A 58 -0.08 -6.30 15.19
N LYS A 59 -0.46 -5.12 15.68
CA LYS A 59 -1.46 -4.23 15.05
C LYS A 59 -1.17 -3.95 13.57
N PHE A 60 0.10 -3.76 13.17
CA PHE A 60 0.46 -3.54 11.75
C PHE A 60 0.09 -4.73 10.87
N TYR A 61 0.27 -5.95 11.38
CA TYR A 61 -0.11 -7.18 10.68
C TYR A 61 -1.62 -7.30 10.53
N LEU A 62 -2.39 -6.97 11.57
CA LEU A 62 -3.86 -7.03 11.55
C LEU A 62 -4.43 -6.06 10.50
N ILE A 63 -3.89 -4.84 10.42
CA ILE A 63 -4.29 -3.85 9.41
C ILE A 63 -3.93 -4.33 8.01
N ALA A 64 -2.74 -4.90 7.80
CA ALA A 64 -2.33 -5.42 6.49
C ALA A 64 -3.23 -6.58 6.04
N LEU A 65 -3.57 -7.50 6.96
CA LEU A 65 -4.50 -8.60 6.67
C LEU A 65 -5.89 -8.07 6.31
N LEU A 66 -6.40 -7.11 7.07
CA LEU A 66 -7.68 -6.47 6.80
C LEU A 66 -7.70 -5.79 5.43
N PHE A 67 -6.62 -5.08 5.08
CA PHE A 67 -6.46 -4.46 3.77
C PHE A 67 -6.49 -5.48 2.63
N ILE A 68 -5.80 -6.62 2.78
CA ILE A 68 -5.79 -7.68 1.76
C ILE A 68 -7.20 -8.24 1.52
N VAL A 69 -7.96 -8.46 2.59
CA VAL A 69 -9.34 -8.97 2.49
C VAL A 69 -10.26 -7.96 1.79
N PHE A 70 -10.18 -6.68 2.14
CA PHE A 70 -10.96 -5.62 1.49
C PHE A 70 -10.53 -5.33 0.04
N ASP A 71 -9.24 -5.44 -0.28
CA ASP A 71 -8.77 -5.28 -1.65
C ASP A 71 -9.31 -6.40 -2.55
N LEU A 72 -9.32 -7.64 -2.04
CA LEU A 72 -9.92 -8.78 -2.70
C LEU A 72 -11.43 -8.57 -2.91
N GLU A 73 -12.15 -7.99 -1.95
CA GLU A 73 -13.56 -7.61 -2.11
C GLU A 73 -13.76 -6.66 -3.30
N ALA A 74 -12.96 -5.58 -3.38
CA ALA A 74 -13.05 -4.60 -4.45
C ALA A 74 -12.84 -5.23 -5.83
N VAL A 75 -11.93 -6.22 -5.92
CA VAL A 75 -11.70 -7.01 -7.15
C VAL A 75 -12.95 -7.80 -7.57
N TYR A 76 -13.76 -8.31 -6.63
CA TYR A 76 -15.02 -9.00 -6.94
C TYR A 76 -16.20 -8.06 -7.20
N VAL A 77 -16.26 -6.91 -6.54
CA VAL A 77 -17.29 -5.89 -6.78
C VAL A 77 -17.25 -5.38 -8.22
N PHE A 78 -16.06 -5.19 -8.79
CA PHE A 78 -15.90 -4.63 -10.13
C PHE A 78 -16.61 -5.43 -11.25
N PRO A 79 -16.33 -6.74 -11.46
CA PRO A 79 -17.03 -7.54 -12.46
C PRO A 79 -18.53 -7.72 -12.15
N TRP A 80 -18.92 -7.72 -10.87
CA TRP A 80 -20.32 -7.77 -10.47
C TRP A 80 -21.10 -6.54 -10.97
N VAL A 81 -20.57 -5.33 -10.74
CA VAL A 81 -21.17 -4.08 -11.23
C VAL A 81 -21.30 -4.09 -12.76
N LEU A 82 -20.28 -4.59 -13.46
CA LEU A 82 -20.29 -4.68 -14.94
C LEU A 82 -21.33 -5.66 -15.50
N THR A 83 -21.71 -6.68 -14.74
CA THR A 83 -22.63 -7.74 -15.17
C THR A 83 -24.02 -7.65 -14.54
N LEU A 84 -24.27 -6.58 -13.78
CA LEU A 84 -25.52 -6.40 -13.03
C LEU A 84 -26.77 -6.36 -13.94
N SER A 85 -26.62 -5.88 -15.17
CA SER A 85 -27.69 -5.81 -16.16
C SER A 85 -28.12 -7.18 -16.71
N SER A 86 -27.24 -8.17 -16.72
CA SER A 86 -27.52 -9.51 -17.26
C SER A 86 -27.93 -10.52 -16.19
N ASN A 87 -27.43 -10.39 -14.96
CA ASN A 87 -27.67 -11.33 -13.85
C ASN A 87 -28.34 -10.65 -12.65
N PHE A 88 -29.40 -9.88 -12.89
CA PHE A 88 -29.99 -8.99 -11.88
C PHE A 88 -30.57 -9.71 -10.65
N SER A 89 -31.10 -10.93 -10.79
CA SER A 89 -31.76 -11.59 -9.64
C SER A 89 -30.75 -12.34 -8.76
N LEU A 90 -30.21 -13.47 -9.24
CA LEU A 90 -29.35 -14.31 -8.43
C LEU A 90 -28.00 -13.65 -8.12
N GLY A 91 -27.36 -13.03 -9.12
CA GLY A 91 -26.06 -12.39 -8.95
C GLY A 91 -26.10 -11.17 -8.02
N PHE A 92 -27.22 -10.45 -7.97
CA PHE A 92 -27.40 -9.35 -7.03
C PHE A 92 -27.43 -9.85 -5.58
N TRP A 93 -28.29 -10.84 -5.28
CA TRP A 93 -28.44 -11.35 -3.92
C TRP A 93 -27.17 -12.05 -3.40
N THR A 94 -26.48 -12.83 -4.24
CA THR A 94 -25.22 -13.48 -3.84
C THR A 94 -24.13 -12.46 -3.50
N MET A 95 -24.08 -11.32 -4.19
CA MET A 95 -23.09 -10.29 -3.85
C MET A 95 -23.46 -9.52 -2.59
N ILE A 96 -24.76 -9.27 -2.36
CA ILE A 96 -25.22 -8.68 -1.10
C ILE A 96 -24.86 -9.57 0.09
N GLU A 97 -25.05 -10.89 -0.02
CA GLU A 97 -24.63 -11.86 1.00
C GLU A 97 -23.11 -11.78 1.25
N PHE A 98 -22.30 -11.82 0.19
CA PHE A 98 -20.84 -11.69 0.28
C PHE A 98 -20.39 -10.40 0.97
N LEU A 99 -21.00 -9.25 0.64
CA LEU A 99 -20.70 -7.97 1.30
C LEU A 99 -21.07 -7.98 2.79
N VAL A 100 -22.20 -8.62 3.15
CA VAL A 100 -22.65 -8.71 4.55
C VAL A 100 -21.66 -9.52 5.39
N GLU A 101 -21.15 -10.64 4.90
CA GLU A 101 -20.15 -11.46 5.62
C GLU A 101 -18.90 -10.64 5.98
N LEU A 102 -18.45 -9.79 5.04
CA LEU A 102 -17.27 -8.94 5.22
C LEU A 102 -17.54 -7.78 6.18
N VAL A 103 -18.71 -7.14 6.10
CA VAL A 103 -19.14 -6.11 7.07
C VAL A 103 -19.19 -6.69 8.48
N VAL A 104 -19.70 -7.92 8.65
CA VAL A 104 -19.72 -8.61 9.94
C VAL A 104 -18.30 -8.88 10.44
N GLY A 105 -17.41 -9.37 9.57
CA GLY A 105 -16.00 -9.57 9.90
C GLY A 105 -15.30 -8.27 10.31
N PHE A 106 -15.59 -7.17 9.62
CA PHE A 106 -15.06 -5.84 9.95
C PHE A 106 -15.55 -5.35 11.31
N ILE A 107 -16.87 -5.44 11.57
CA ILE A 107 -17.45 -5.08 12.87
C ILE A 107 -16.82 -5.91 14.00
N TYR A 108 -16.58 -7.21 13.79
CA TYR A 108 -15.92 -8.06 14.78
C TYR A 108 -14.51 -7.57 15.13
N VAL A 109 -13.70 -7.25 14.12
CA VAL A 109 -12.33 -6.72 14.33
C VAL A 109 -12.37 -5.36 15.01
N TRP A 110 -13.33 -4.51 14.63
CA TRP A 110 -13.55 -3.19 15.24
C TRP A 110 -13.90 -3.31 16.73
N CYS A 111 -14.88 -4.15 17.08
CA CYS A 111 -15.28 -4.37 18.46
C CYS A 111 -14.20 -5.06 19.31
N SER A 112 -13.23 -5.73 18.68
CA SER A 112 -12.11 -6.37 19.37
C SER A 112 -10.98 -5.39 19.73
N ASN A 113 -11.15 -4.09 19.46
CA ASN A 113 -10.16 -3.02 19.67
C ASN A 113 -8.81 -3.28 18.98
N ALA A 114 -8.79 -4.18 17.98
CA ALA A 114 -7.60 -4.54 17.23
C ALA A 114 -7.05 -3.40 16.35
N LEU A 115 -7.86 -2.35 16.16
CA LEU A 115 -7.58 -1.19 15.31
C LEU A 115 -7.26 0.08 16.12
N GLU A 116 -7.29 0.03 17.45
CA GLU A 116 -7.06 1.21 18.30
C GLU A 116 -5.56 1.50 18.52
N TRP A 117 -5.21 2.78 18.47
CA TRP A 117 -3.84 3.31 18.47
C TRP A 117 -3.48 4.07 19.76
N ASP A 118 -4.11 3.69 20.87
CA ASP A 118 -3.72 4.14 22.20
C ASP A 118 -2.62 3.25 22.81
#